data_AF-A0A7S3JBZ7-F1
#
_entry.id   AF-A0A7S3JBZ7-F1
#
_cell.length_a   1.000
_cell.length_b   1.000
_cell.length_c   1.000
_cell.angle_alpha   90.00
_cell.angle_beta   90.00
_cell.angle_gamma   90.00
#
_symmetry.space_group_name_H-M   'P 1'
#
loop_
_entity.id
_entity.type
_entity.pdbx_description
1 polymer ?
#
loop_
_entity_poly.entity_id
_entity_poly.type
_entity_poly.pdbx_seq_one_letter_code
_entity_poly.pdbx_strand_id
1 'polypeptide(L)'
;IEYCPFKTPIRSLATFGGPNMGVSSPPKCPLETLYGSVAAWLASKVIYWNVAQMFIAPADYWRDPRNMDGYLKYSRFLAEANNEVNFNQTRKDLWLSLKHALFIKWEKDT
;
A
#
# COMPACT_ATOMS: atom_id res chain seq x y z
N ILE A 1 4.38 -11.04 -1.11
CA ILE A 1 5.37 -9.94 -1.00
C ILE A 1 6.69 -10.43 -1.53
N GLU A 2 7.22 -9.74 -2.53
CA GLU A 2 8.52 -10.03 -3.13
C GLU A 2 9.42 -8.82 -2.88
N TYR A 3 10.56 -9.04 -2.23
CA TYR A 3 11.63 -8.05 -2.16
C TYR A 3 12.65 -8.41 -3.23
N CYS A 4 12.85 -7.52 -4.20
CA CYS A 4 13.83 -7.75 -5.27
C CYS A 4 15.18 -7.17 -4.84
N PRO A 5 16.21 -8.00 -4.56
CA PRO A 5 17.55 -7.49 -4.34
C PRO A 5 18.11 -6.97 -5.66
N PHE A 6 18.31 -5.65 -5.75
CA PHE A 6 18.96 -5.05 -6.91
C PHE A 6 20.47 -5.27 -6.82
N LYS A 7 21.07 -5.79 -7.90
CA LYS A 7 22.52 -5.97 -8.01
C LYS A 7 23.27 -4.63 -8.11
N THR A 8 22.56 -3.57 -8.48
CA THR A 8 23.10 -2.21 -8.66
C THR A 8 22.24 -1.21 -7.88
N PRO A 9 22.84 -0.13 -7.34
CA PRO A 9 22.09 0.92 -6.66
C PRO A 9 21.09 1.61 -7.61
N ILE A 10 19.85 1.82 -7.15
CA ILE A 10 18.86 2.59 -7.89
C ILE A 10 19.26 4.07 -7.81
N ARG A 11 19.43 4.71 -8.97
CA ARG A 11 19.79 6.14 -9.04
C ARG A 11 18.58 7.07 -9.00
N SER A 12 17.51 6.70 -9.71
CA SER A 12 16.32 7.53 -9.87
C SER A 12 15.06 6.68 -9.77
N LEU A 13 14.04 7.20 -9.11
CA LEU A 13 12.71 6.61 -9.03
C LEU A 13 11.71 7.51 -9.77
N ALA A 14 10.82 6.90 -10.55
CA ALA A 14 9.64 7.58 -11.08
C ALA A 14 8.42 6.71 -10.79
N THR A 15 7.41 7.28 -10.13
CA THR A 15 6.12 6.63 -9.85
C THR A 15 5.01 7.41 -10.52
N PHE A 16 4.04 6.69 -11.07
CA PHE A 16 2.91 7.25 -11.81
C PHE A 16 1.62 6.78 -11.14
N GLY A 17 0.99 7.66 -10.34
CA GLY A 17 -0.21 7.40 -9.53
C GLY A 17 -0.10 6.18 -8.61
N GLY A 18 1.12 5.87 -8.16
CA GLY A 18 1.32 4.79 -7.20
C GLY A 18 0.69 5.12 -5.84
N PRO A 19 -0.02 4.18 -5.19
CA PRO A 19 -0.56 4.36 -3.86
C PRO A 19 0.54 4.22 -2.80
N ASN A 20 1.53 5.12 -2.83
CA ASN A 20 2.72 5.05 -1.97
C ASN A 20 2.39 5.12 -0.46
N MET A 21 1.23 5.71 -0.11
CA MET A 21 0.69 5.72 1.26
C MET A 21 -0.51 4.79 1.45
N GLY A 22 -0.68 3.84 0.53
CA GLY A 22 -1.80 2.90 0.51
C GLY A 22 -3.11 3.49 0.02
N VAL A 23 -4.16 2.68 0.11
CA VAL A 23 -5.56 3.05 -0.18
C VAL A 23 -6.45 2.70 1.01
N SER A 24 -7.54 3.44 1.19
CA SER A 24 -8.50 3.25 2.30
C SER A 24 -9.91 2.90 1.84
N SER A 25 -10.12 2.80 0.53
CA SER A 25 -11.40 2.48 -0.11
C SER A 25 -11.13 1.69 -1.39
N PRO A 26 -12.03 0.79 -1.80
CA PRO A 26 -11.93 0.19 -3.12
C PRO A 26 -12.09 1.26 -4.21
N PRO A 27 -11.60 1.00 -5.44
CA PRO A 27 -11.85 1.89 -6.57
C PRO A 27 -13.35 2.03 -6.81
N LYS A 28 -13.76 3.17 -7.37
CA LYS A 28 -15.15 3.36 -7.78
C LYS A 28 -15.48 2.39 -8.91
N CYS A 29 -16.35 1.42 -8.64
CA CYS A 29 -16.88 0.54 -9.67
C CYS A 29 -18.00 1.26 -10.42
N PRO A 30 -18.02 1.25 -11.76
CA PRO A 30 -19.10 1.87 -12.57
C PRO A 30 -20.51 1.35 -12.22
N LEU A 31 -20.57 0.15 -11.64
CA LEU A 31 -21.75 -0.42 -11.01
C LEU A 31 -21.82 0.04 -9.55
N GLU A 32 -22.05 1.34 -9.32
CA GLU A 32 -22.41 1.90 -8.00
C GLU A 32 -23.80 1.40 -7.57
N THR A 33 -23.90 0.10 -7.36
CA THR A 33 -25.05 -0.57 -6.78
C THR A 33 -24.84 -0.70 -5.28
N LEU A 34 -25.93 -0.89 -4.52
CA LEU A 34 -25.88 -1.21 -3.09
C LEU A 34 -24.83 -2.30 -2.77
N TYR A 35 -24.66 -3.28 -3.66
CA TYR A 35 -23.67 -4.35 -3.56
C TYR A 35 -22.22 -3.87 -3.50
N GLY A 36 -21.83 -2.83 -4.25
CA GLY A 36 -20.47 -2.28 -4.22
C GLY A 36 -20.13 -1.68 -2.86
N SER A 37 -21.07 -0.94 -2.27
CA SER A 37 -20.91 -0.36 -0.93
C SER A 37 -20.84 -1.43 0.18
N VAL A 38 -21.64 -2.49 0.06
CA VAL A 38 -21.64 -3.62 1.00
C VAL A 38 -20.33 -4.41 0.87
N ALA A 39 -19.85 -4.66 -0.34
CA ALA A 39 -18.58 -5.31 -0.58
C ALA A 39 -17.40 -4.49 -0.04
N ALA A 40 -17.41 -3.16 -0.24
CA ALA A 40 -16.42 -2.25 0.34
C ALA A 40 -16.40 -2.31 1.88
N TRP A 41 -17.59 -2.31 2.49
CA TRP A 41 -17.73 -2.43 3.93
C TRP A 41 -17.24 -3.79 4.45
N LEU A 42 -17.66 -4.89 3.82
CA LEU A 42 -17.20 -6.23 4.18
C LEU A 42 -15.69 -6.38 4.02
N ALA A 43 -15.13 -5.86 2.91
CA ALA A 43 -13.70 -5.82 2.68
C ALA A 43 -12.98 -5.11 3.84
N SER A 44 -13.44 -3.93 4.27
CA SER A 44 -12.82 -3.21 5.39
C SER A 44 -12.77 -4.01 6.72
N LYS A 45 -13.68 -4.97 6.92
CA LYS A 45 -13.72 -5.84 8.11
C LYS A 45 -12.77 -7.03 8.02
N VAL A 46 -12.52 -7.53 6.81
CA VAL A 46 -11.74 -8.77 6.59
C VAL A 46 -10.35 -8.51 5.99
N ILE A 47 -10.04 -7.27 5.59
CA ILE A 47 -8.82 -6.93 4.85
C ILE A 47 -7.53 -7.27 5.64
N TYR A 48 -7.60 -7.22 6.96
CA TYR A 48 -6.49 -7.55 7.87
C TYR A 48 -6.50 -9.01 8.36
N TRP A 49 -7.40 -9.85 7.85
CA TRP A 49 -7.33 -11.29 8.13
C TRP A 49 -6.15 -11.91 7.38
N ASN A 50 -5.54 -12.94 7.99
CA ASN A 50 -4.37 -13.62 7.41
C ASN A 50 -4.61 -14.10 5.98
N VAL A 51 -5.80 -14.65 5.69
CA VAL A 51 -6.17 -15.12 4.33
C VAL A 51 -6.19 -13.97 3.33
N ALA A 52 -6.79 -12.83 3.70
CA ALA A 52 -6.83 -11.66 2.82
C ALA A 52 -5.42 -11.13 2.54
N GLN A 53 -4.61 -10.95 3.60
CA GLN A 53 -3.22 -10.50 3.47
C GLN A 53 -2.31 -11.50 2.73
N MET A 54 -2.67 -12.79 2.65
CA MET A 54 -1.89 -13.80 1.92
C MET A 54 -2.23 -13.88 0.43
N PHE A 55 -3.50 -13.71 0.07
CA PHE A 55 -4.00 -14.04 -1.27
C PHE A 55 -4.53 -12.84 -2.04
N ILE A 56 -4.76 -11.69 -1.40
CA ILE A 56 -5.34 -10.50 -2.02
C ILE A 56 -4.28 -9.40 -2.05
N ALA A 57 -3.65 -9.19 -3.20
CA ALA A 57 -2.59 -8.19 -3.35
C ALA A 57 -3.01 -6.76 -2.92
N PRO A 58 -4.24 -6.28 -3.18
CA PRO A 58 -4.70 -4.99 -2.63
C PRO A 58 -4.74 -4.88 -1.11
N ALA A 59 -4.83 -6.01 -0.38
CA ALA A 59 -4.84 -6.00 1.07
C ALA A 59 -3.48 -5.59 1.65
N ASP A 60 -2.38 -5.93 0.98
CA ASP A 60 -1.01 -5.66 1.40
C ASP A 60 -0.71 -4.14 1.48
N TYR A 61 -1.39 -3.33 0.67
CA TYR A 61 -1.29 -1.86 0.69
C TYR A 61 -2.56 -1.14 1.14
N TRP A 62 -3.47 -1.85 1.83
CA TRP A 62 -4.62 -1.23 2.46
C TRP A 62 -4.25 -0.52 3.77
N ARG A 63 -4.57 0.77 3.86
CA ARG A 63 -4.32 1.61 5.02
C ARG A 63 -5.63 2.27 5.44
N ASP A 64 -6.28 1.75 6.48
CA ASP A 64 -7.50 2.37 7.03
C ASP A 64 -7.16 3.35 8.16
N PRO A 65 -7.31 4.68 7.97
CA PRO A 65 -7.05 5.66 9.02
C PRO A 65 -7.94 5.49 10.25
N ARG A 66 -9.09 4.80 10.12
CA ARG A 66 -10.02 4.51 11.23
C ARG A 66 -9.63 3.26 12.02
N ASN A 67 -8.70 2.45 11.51
CA ASN A 67 -8.21 1.23 12.14
C ASN A 67 -6.70 1.11 11.96
N MET A 68 -5.98 2.12 12.46
CA MET A 68 -4.52 2.15 12.40
C MET A 68 -3.88 1.02 13.20
N ASP A 69 -4.49 0.57 14.30
CA ASP A 69 -3.99 -0.58 15.06
C ASP A 69 -4.03 -1.87 14.24
N GLY A 70 -5.13 -2.09 13.50
CA GLY A 70 -5.25 -3.21 12.57
C GLY A 70 -4.24 -3.13 11.43
N TYR A 71 -4.07 -1.93 10.86
CA TYR A 71 -3.05 -1.67 9.85
C TYR A 71 -1.63 -2.00 10.33
N LEU A 72 -1.20 -1.42 11.44
CA LEU A 72 0.15 -1.61 11.99
C LEU A 72 0.37 -3.07 12.42
N LYS A 73 -0.66 -3.74 12.94
CA LYS A 73 -0.51 -5.11 13.43
C LYS A 73 -0.53 -6.17 12.34
N TYR A 74 -1.30 -5.97 11.28
CA TYR A 74 -1.63 -7.03 10.32
C TYR A 74 -1.26 -6.73 8.87
N SER A 75 -0.92 -5.49 8.51
CA SER A 75 -0.39 -5.20 7.17
C SER A 75 0.93 -5.93 6.98
N ARG A 76 0.97 -6.84 6.00
CA ARG A 76 2.19 -7.62 5.73
C ARG A 76 3.23 -6.84 4.94
N PHE A 77 2.81 -5.84 4.16
CA PHE A 77 3.70 -5.12 3.24
C PHE A 77 3.86 -3.65 3.59
N LEU A 78 2.79 -2.85 3.44
CA LEU A 78 2.92 -1.39 3.43
C LEU A 78 3.43 -0.83 4.76
N ALA A 79 2.96 -1.35 5.89
CA ALA A 79 3.46 -0.93 7.21
C ALA A 79 4.96 -1.22 7.39
N GLU A 80 5.44 -2.34 6.86
CA GLU A 80 6.86 -2.64 6.86
C GLU A 80 7.61 -1.73 5.88
N ALA A 81 7.16 -1.64 4.62
CA ALA A 81 7.78 -0.85 3.57
C ALA A 81 7.97 0.63 3.96
N ASN A 82 7.03 1.19 4.71
CA ASN A 82 7.09 2.56 5.23
C ASN A 82 7.85 2.72 6.55
N ASN A 83 8.49 1.66 7.06
CA ASN A 83 9.17 1.64 8.36
C ASN A 83 8.25 2.02 9.55
N GLU A 84 6.96 1.68 9.50
CA GLU A 84 5.98 2.05 10.54
C GLU A 84 5.97 1.05 11.73
N VAL A 85 6.50 -0.16 11.56
CA VAL A 85 6.46 -1.24 12.58
C VAL A 85 7.82 -1.85 12.91
N ASN A 86 8.61 -2.20 11.89
CA ASN A 86 9.92 -2.82 12.02
C ASN A 86 10.95 -1.93 11.32
N PHE A 87 11.42 -0.91 12.03
CA PHE A 87 12.33 0.07 11.46
C PHE A 87 13.59 -0.62 10.89
N ASN A 88 13.84 -0.39 9.61
CA ASN A 88 14.97 -0.95 8.88
C ASN A 88 15.85 0.19 8.34
N GLN A 89 17.04 0.35 8.93
CA GLN A 89 18.01 1.38 8.56
C GLN A 89 18.47 1.23 7.10
N THR A 90 18.73 0.01 6.62
CA THR A 90 19.12 -0.25 5.23
C THR A 90 18.07 0.25 4.25
N ARG A 91 16.77 0.04 4.55
CA ARG A 91 15.67 0.54 3.72
C ARG A 91 15.67 2.07 3.66
N LYS A 92 15.87 2.74 4.79
CA LYS A 92 16.00 4.20 4.86
C LYS A 92 17.19 4.68 4.02
N ASP A 93 18.34 4.04 4.15
CA ASP A 93 19.56 4.41 3.43
C ASP A 93 19.40 4.24 1.90
N LEU A 94 18.71 3.18 1.45
CA LEU A 94 18.36 3.00 0.04
C LEU A 94 17.51 4.16 -0.49
N TRP A 95 16.47 4.57 0.24
CA TRP A 95 15.65 5.73 -0.13
C TRP A 95 16.45 7.04 -0.15
N LEU A 96 17.32 7.24 0.82
CA LEU A 96 18.19 8.42 0.89
C LEU A 96 19.28 8.44 -0.19
N SER A 97 19.65 7.27 -0.73
CA SER A 97 20.64 7.16 -1.81
C SER A 97 20.09 7.59 -3.19
N LEU A 98 18.77 7.74 -3.33
CA LEU A 98 18.16 8.18 -4.58
C LEU A 98 18.62 9.59 -4.93
N LYS A 99 19.13 9.76 -6.15
CA LYS A 99 19.48 11.08 -6.67
C LYS A 99 18.24 11.89 -7.01
N HIS A 100 17.22 11.22 -7.54
CA HIS A 100 15.96 11.83 -7.96
C HIS A 100 14.80 10.90 -7.62
N ALA A 101 13.70 11.47 -7.12
CA ALA A 101 12.45 10.77 -6.94
C ALA A 101 11.31 11.61 -7.51
N LEU A 102 10.68 11.12 -8.58
CA LEU A 102 9.57 11.76 -9.26
C LEU A 102 8.26 11.03 -8.90
N PHE A 103 7.29 11.80 -8.42
CA PHE A 103 5.95 11.30 -8.10
C PHE A 103 4.95 12.06 -8.94
N ILE A 104 4.34 11.35 -9.89
CA ILE A 104 3.30 11.90 -10.75
C ILE A 104 1.96 11.47 -10.20
N LYS A 105 1.04 12.43 -10.07
CA LYS A 105 -0.34 12.20 -9.66
C LYS A 105 -1.27 12.66 -10.78
N TRP A 106 -2.34 11.91 -11.02
CA TRP A 106 -3.44 12.39 -11.85
C TRP A 106 -4.38 13.28 -11.01
N GLU A 107 -4.69 14.46 -11.54
CA GLU A 107 -5.62 15.38 -10.88
C GLU A 107 -7.02 14.78 -10.76
N LYS A 108 -7.43 14.03 -11.78
CA LYS A 108 -8.72 13.32 -11.85
C LYS A 108 -8.49 11.80 -11.83
N ASP A 109 -7.97 11.31 -10.72
CA ASP A 109 -7.90 9.88 -10.43
C ASP A 109 -9.28 9.38 -9.96
N THR A 110 -9.70 8.19 -10.41
CA THR A 110 -11.08 7.66 -10.24
C THR A 110 -11.23 6.78 -9.02
#